data_AF-A0A7D5VP69-F1
#
_entry.id   AF-A0A7D5VP69-F1
#
_cell.length_a   1.000
_cell.length_b   1.000
_cell.length_c   1.000
_cell.angle_alpha   90.00
_cell.angle_beta   90.00
_cell.angle_gamma   90.00
#
_symmetry.space_group_name_H-M   'P 1'
#
loop_
_entity.id
_entity.type
_entity.pdbx_description
1 polymer ?
#
loop_
_entity_poly.entity_id
_entity_poly.type
_entity_poly.pdbx_seq_one_letter_code
_entity_poly.pdbx_strand_id
1 'polypeptide(L)' 'MTSTLSPGRYRLLLTTDGLPVARGWWNSETTARRKLAAWIGSWGQPGTTITLTDGETGVQMAAWPDEDTADDAQVGG' A
#
# COMPACT_ATOMS: atom_id res chain seq x y z
N MET A 1 -12.67 25.05 -15.73
CA MET A 1 -12.96 23.68 -16.19
C MET A 1 -12.85 22.78 -14.98
N THR A 2 -13.97 22.25 -14.50
CA THR A 2 -14.15 21.56 -13.22
C THR A 2 -14.05 20.04 -13.39
N SER A 3 -13.07 19.42 -12.73
CA SER A 3 -12.99 17.97 -12.42
C SER A 3 -11.69 17.78 -11.62
N THR A 4 -11.61 17.26 -10.41
CA THR A 4 -12.54 16.65 -9.46
C THR A 4 -11.82 16.78 -8.11
N LEU A 5 -12.53 17.10 -7.02
CA LEU A 5 -11.99 16.99 -5.67
C LEU A 5 -11.72 15.50 -5.39
N SER A 6 -10.57 14.99 -5.85
CA SER A 6 -10.16 13.61 -5.61
C SER A 6 -10.06 13.44 -4.09
N PRO A 7 -10.76 12.47 -3.47
CA PRO A 7 -10.81 12.32 -2.00
C PRO A 7 -9.44 12.05 -1.36
N GLY A 8 -8.42 11.80 -2.17
CA GLY A 8 -7.00 11.90 -1.87
C GLY A 8 -6.24 11.45 -3.12
N ARG A 9 -5.11 12.09 -3.45
CA ARG A 9 -4.27 11.64 -4.57
C ARG A 9 -3.69 10.25 -4.33
N TYR A 10 -3.45 9.86 -3.08
CA TYR A 10 -2.79 8.60 -2.71
C TYR A 10 -3.74 7.72 -1.93
N ARG A 11 -3.90 6.47 -2.36
CA ARG A 11 -4.78 5.48 -1.74
C ARG A 11 -3.95 4.36 -1.13
N LEU A 12 -4.13 4.07 0.16
CA LEU A 12 -3.73 2.78 0.72
C LEU A 12 -4.93 1.83 0.74
N LEU A 13 -4.66 0.60 0.37
CA LEU A 13 -5.53 -0.55 0.56
C LEU A 13 -4.81 -1.56 1.44
N LEU A 14 -5.40 -1.92 2.57
CA LEU A 14 -4.97 -3.02 3.42
C LEU A 14 -5.92 -4.19 3.18
N THR A 15 -5.33 -5.31 2.84
CA THR A 15 -6.00 -6.55 2.49
C THR A 15 -5.44 -7.64 3.39
N THR A 16 -6.27 -8.41 4.07
CA THR A 16 -5.84 -9.51 4.92
C THR A 16 -6.61 -10.75 4.48
N ASP A 17 -5.93 -11.85 4.20
CA ASP A 17 -6.54 -13.07 3.66
C ASP A 17 -7.37 -12.82 2.38
N GLY A 18 -6.91 -11.89 1.53
CA GLY A 18 -7.61 -11.50 0.31
C GLY A 18 -8.85 -10.62 0.53
N LEU A 19 -9.17 -10.26 1.77
CA LEU A 19 -10.29 -9.38 2.11
C LEU A 19 -9.81 -7.95 2.39
N PRO A 20 -10.42 -6.92 1.76
CA PRO A 20 -10.08 -5.53 2.03
C PRO A 20 -10.59 -5.12 3.42
N VAL A 21 -9.69 -5.06 4.39
CA VAL A 21 -10.02 -4.74 5.79
C VAL A 21 -9.94 -3.24 6.08
N ALA A 22 -9.06 -2.50 5.39
CA ALA A 22 -8.99 -1.04 5.55
C ALA A 22 -8.60 -0.33 4.25
N ARG A 23 -9.09 0.90 4.09
CA ARG A 23 -8.71 1.81 3.00
C ARG A 23 -8.55 3.22 3.52
N GLY A 24 -7.51 3.91 3.05
CA GLY A 24 -7.22 5.29 3.40
C GLY A 24 -6.86 6.11 2.18
N TRP A 25 -7.20 7.39 2.20
CA TRP A 25 -6.92 8.34 1.13
C TRP A 25 -6.18 9.54 1.70
N TRP A 26 -5.11 9.98 1.04
CA TRP A 26 -4.27 11.11 1.44
C TRP A 26 -3.94 12.00 0.25
N ASN A 27 -3.79 13.30 0.50
CA ASN A 27 -3.38 14.27 -0.52
C ASN A 27 -1.86 14.39 -0.68
N SER A 28 -1.07 13.87 0.26
CA SER A 28 0.39 13.98 0.24
C SER A 28 1.05 12.61 0.27
N GLU A 29 1.97 12.39 -0.66
CA GLU A 29 2.75 11.16 -0.78
C GLU A 29 3.51 10.86 0.50
N THR A 30 4.20 11.85 1.07
CA THR A 30 4.98 11.70 2.29
C THR A 30 4.12 11.20 3.44
N THR A 31 2.88 11.69 3.57
CA THR A 31 1.94 11.25 4.60
C THR A 31 1.44 9.84 4.31
N ALA A 32 1.14 9.52 3.04
CA ALA A 32 0.70 8.19 2.63
C ALA A 32 1.78 7.13 2.89
N ARG A 33 3.06 7.42 2.57
CA ARG A 33 4.21 6.56 2.86
C ARG A 33 4.43 6.38 4.37
N ARG A 34 4.28 7.44 5.17
CA ARG A 34 4.34 7.32 6.64
C ARG A 34 3.22 6.45 7.20
N LYS A 35 2.00 6.56 6.64
CA LYS A 35 0.86 5.72 7.02
C LYS A 35 1.04 4.27 6.60
N LEU A 36 1.66 4.03 5.44
CA LEU A 36 2.06 2.70 4.99
C LEU A 36 2.99 2.05 6.01
N ALA A 37 4.08 2.71 6.39
CA ALA A 37 5.00 2.20 7.40
C ALA A 37 4.32 1.94 8.76
N ALA A 38 3.41 2.84 9.19
CA ALA A 38 2.65 2.64 10.42
C ALA A 38 1.69 1.44 10.33
N TRP A 39 1.07 1.21 9.17
CA TRP A 39 0.19 0.06 8.94
C TRP A 39 0.99 -1.24 8.89
N ILE A 40 2.15 -1.26 8.24
CA ILE A 40 3.07 -2.39 8.24
C ILE A 40 3.48 -2.72 9.69
N GLY A 41 3.85 -1.72 10.50
CA GLY A 41 4.22 -1.96 11.90
C GLY A 41 3.08 -2.47 12.79
N SER A 42 1.83 -2.16 12.45
CA SER A 42 0.65 -2.52 13.28
C SER A 42 -0.07 -3.77 12.78
N TRP A 43 -0.09 -4.00 11.47
CA TRP A 43 -0.87 -5.02 10.77
C TRP A 43 -0.02 -5.94 9.91
N GLY A 44 1.27 -5.65 9.73
CA GLY A 44 2.20 -6.42 8.92
C GLY A 44 2.42 -7.80 9.53
N GLN A 45 1.60 -8.73 9.08
CA GLN A 45 1.64 -10.15 9.41
C GLN A 45 1.56 -10.95 8.10
N PRO A 46 2.09 -12.19 8.07
CA PRO A 46 1.95 -13.05 6.90
C PRO A 46 0.47 -13.21 6.51
N GLY A 47 0.17 -13.07 5.22
CA GLY A 47 -1.21 -13.05 4.71
C GLY A 47 -1.85 -11.65 4.61
N THR A 48 -1.13 -10.60 5.00
CA THR A 48 -1.55 -9.20 4.82
C THR A 48 -0.82 -8.55 3.66
N THR A 49 -1.57 -7.85 2.81
CA THR A 49 -1.07 -7.08 1.68
C THR A 49 -1.52 -5.64 1.82
N ILE A 50 -0.57 -4.71 1.83
CA ILE A 50 -0.82 -3.27 1.86
C ILE A 50 -0.31 -2.67 0.56
N THR A 51 -1.18 -2.03 -0.21
CA THR A 51 -0.83 -1.41 -1.49
C THR A 51 -1.05 0.09 -1.42
N LEU A 52 -0.04 0.87 -1.80
CA LEU A 52 -0.10 2.31 -2.01
C LEU A 52 -0.18 2.60 -3.51
N THR A 53 -1.30 3.20 -3.92
CA THR A 53 -1.57 3.57 -5.32
C THR A 53 -1.75 5.08 -5.43
N ASP A 54 -1.15 5.70 -6.45
CA ASP A 54 -1.46 7.06 -6.86
C ASP A 54 -2.75 7.04 -7.70
N GLY A 55 -3.80 7.69 -7.22
CA GLY A 55 -5.10 7.78 -7.87
C GLY A 55 -5.18 8.79 -9.00
N GLU A 56 -4.16 9.63 -9.22
CA GLU A 56 -4.09 10.52 -10.39
C GLU A 56 -3.64 9.73 -11.63
N THR A 57 -2.66 8.86 -11.45
CA THR A 57 -2.03 8.06 -12.52
C THR A 57 -2.50 6.60 -12.54
N GLY A 58 -3.09 6.12 -11.44
CA GLY A 58 -3.43 4.71 -11.24
C GLY A 58 -2.23 3.82 -10.93
N VAL A 59 -1.04 4.39 -10.73
CA VAL A 59 0.21 3.63 -10.58
C VAL A 59 0.40 3.18 -9.13
N GLN A 60 0.73 1.90 -8.94
CA GLN A 60 1.18 1.39 -7.65
C GLN A 60 2.57 1.97 -7.37
N MET A 61 2.66 2.78 -6.32
CA MET A 61 3.94 3.40 -5.94
C MET A 61 4.69 2.57 -4.91
N ALA A 62 3.98 1.80 -4.08
CA ALA A 62 4.59 0.88 -3.14
C ALA A 62 3.60 -0.25 -2.81
N ALA A 63 4.12 -1.42 -2.48
CA ALA A 63 3.35 -2.50 -1.87
C ALA A 63 4.14 -3.13 -0.74
N TRP A 64 3.40 -3.77 0.15
CA TRP A 64 3.91 -4.61 1.20
C TRP A 64 3.08 -5.91 1.22
N PRO A 65 3.66 -7.10 1.40
CA PRO A 65 5.09 -7.36 1.38
C PRO A 65 5.74 -6.88 0.09
N ASP A 66 6.96 -6.36 0.21
CA ASP A 66 7.78 -6.00 -0.93
C ASP A 66 8.35 -7.32 -1.44
N GLU A 67 7.69 -7.91 -2.44
CA GLU A 67 8.03 -9.24 -2.98
C GLU A 67 9.47 -9.30 -3.53
N ASP A 68 10.19 -8.17 -3.61
CA ASP A 68 11.60 -8.08 -3.98
C ASP A 68 12.53 -8.80 -2.97
N THR A 69 12.07 -9.09 -1.75
CA THR A 69 12.85 -9.88 -0.77
C THR A 69 12.60 -11.40 -0.86
N ALA A 70 11.59 -11.86 -1.60
CA ALA A 70 11.26 -13.29 -1.70
C ALA A 70 12.20 -14.07 -2.64
N ASP A 71 13.04 -13.38 -3.44
CA ASP A 71 14.02 -14.00 -4.36
C ASP A 71 15.42 -14.23 -3.73
N ASP A 72 15.57 -14.18 -2.39
CA ASP A 72 16.87 -14.51 -1.73
C ASP A 72 16.79 -15.71 -0.77
N ALA A 73 15.62 -16.37 -0.66
CA ALA A 73 15.43 -17.48 0.29
C ALA A 73 15.35 -18.88 -0.34
N GLN A 74 15.57 -19.05 -1.66
CA GLN A 74 15.51 -20.36 -2.33
C GLN A 74 16.88 -20.91 -2.79
N VAL A 75 17.92 -20.77 -1.96
CA VAL A 75 19.17 -21.53 -2.13
C VAL A 75 19.66 -22.15 -0.81
N GLY A 76 19.13 -23.32 -0.50
CA GLY A 76 19.69 -24.23 0.51
C GLY A 76 18.75 -25.41 0.74
N GLY A 77 19.13 -26.67 0.54
CA GLY A 77 20.37 -27.29 0.07
C GLY A 77 20.11 -28.77 -0.19
#